data_AF-A0A5B7SSH0-F1
#
_entry.id   AF-A0A5B7SSH0-F1
#
_cell.length_a   1.000
_cell.length_b   1.000
_cell.length_c   1.000
_cell.angle_alpha   90.00
_cell.angle_beta   90.00
_cell.angle_gamma   90.00
#
_symmetry.space_group_name_H-M   'P 1'
#
loop_
_entity.id
_entity.type
_entity.pdbx_description
1 polymer ?
#
loop_
_entity_poly.entity_id
_entity_poly.type
_entity_poly.pdbx_seq_one_letter_code
_entity_poly.pdbx_strand_id
1 'polypeptide(L)'
;MNCFVTYEIITDDVKSVLLKENIMKIAMRIPRNKLLGLVVVLLAAMQLSAQQTAPENSKKEVDVQRHTVMEQFASEDLFTLEERKQKRLAHLAEIEKLKKALDTMDISRRKKRKILADLINKPYSDRVNQAMAEINFEEGDEIIKD
;
A
#
# COMPACT_ATOMS: atom_id res chain seq x y z
N MET A 1 -51.07 -3.31 -44.93
CA MET A 1 -49.93 -3.99 -45.58
C MET A 1 -48.98 -4.40 -44.49
N ASN A 2 -48.91 -5.68 -44.13
CA ASN A 2 -47.93 -6.22 -43.17
C ASN A 2 -47.74 -7.70 -43.50
N CYS A 3 -46.67 -8.02 -44.22
CA CYS A 3 -46.23 -9.39 -44.46
C CYS A 3 -44.80 -9.29 -44.98
N PHE A 4 -43.77 -9.46 -44.15
CA PHE A 4 -42.38 -9.76 -44.58
C PHE A 4 -41.40 -9.85 -43.38
N VAL A 5 -41.69 -10.62 -42.32
CA VAL A 5 -40.66 -10.88 -41.28
C VAL A 5 -40.85 -12.27 -40.66
N THR A 6 -40.58 -13.34 -41.41
CA THR A 6 -40.50 -14.69 -40.79
C THR A 6 -39.48 -15.65 -41.43
N TYR A 7 -38.76 -15.27 -42.48
CA TYR A 7 -37.91 -16.23 -43.22
C TYR A 7 -36.41 -16.25 -42.86
N GLU A 8 -35.88 -15.33 -42.06
CA GLU A 8 -34.43 -15.26 -41.81
C GLU A 8 -33.94 -16.02 -40.57
N ILE A 9 -34.80 -16.44 -39.64
CA ILE A 9 -34.36 -17.01 -38.35
C ILE A 9 -34.00 -18.51 -38.45
N ILE A 10 -34.38 -19.20 -39.53
CA ILE A 10 -34.27 -20.67 -39.62
C ILE A 10 -32.90 -21.15 -40.14
N THR A 11 -32.10 -20.29 -40.77
CA THR A 11 -30.88 -20.72 -41.49
C THR A 11 -29.61 -20.81 -40.65
N ASP A 12 -29.56 -20.18 -39.47
CA ASP A 12 -28.35 -20.17 -38.64
C ASP A 12 -28.19 -21.42 -37.74
N ASP A 13 -29.29 -22.06 -37.32
CA ASP A 13 -29.22 -23.25 -36.47
C ASP A 13 -28.63 -24.46 -37.20
N VAL A 14 -28.90 -24.61 -38.50
CA VAL A 14 -28.45 -25.77 -39.30
C VAL A 14 -26.92 -25.78 -39.49
N LYS A 15 -26.30 -24.59 -39.59
CA LYS A 15 -24.83 -24.47 -39.73
C LYS A 15 -24.10 -24.91 -38.47
N SER A 16 -24.65 -24.63 -37.29
CA SER A 16 -24.02 -25.00 -36.00
C SER A 16 -24.01 -26.51 -35.76
N VAL A 17 -25.05 -27.22 -36.23
CA VAL A 17 -25.17 -28.69 -36.15
C VAL A 17 -24.21 -29.36 -37.12
N LEU A 18 -24.13 -28.88 -38.37
CA LEU A 18 -23.22 -29.43 -39.38
C LEU A 18 -21.73 -29.20 -39.07
N LEU A 19 -21.39 -28.16 -38.31
CA LEU A 19 -20.01 -27.93 -37.88
C LEU A 19 -19.58 -28.89 -36.76
N LYS A 20 -20.50 -29.26 -35.85
CA LYS A 20 -20.23 -30.22 -34.77
C LYS A 20 -19.98 -31.63 -35.27
N GLU A 21 -20.71 -32.08 -36.30
CA GLU A 21 -20.56 -33.45 -36.82
C GLU A 21 -19.25 -33.68 -37.59
N ASN A 22 -18.68 -32.64 -38.20
CA ASN A 22 -17.41 -32.73 -38.92
C ASN A 22 -16.18 -32.74 -37.98
N ILE A 23 -16.26 -32.08 -36.81
CA ILE A 23 -15.14 -32.02 -35.86
C ILE A 23 -14.95 -33.37 -35.15
N MET A 24 -16.02 -34.13 -34.93
CA MET A 24 -15.95 -35.41 -34.19
C MET A 24 -15.34 -36.57 -35.02
N LYS A 25 -15.27 -36.46 -36.36
CA LYS A 25 -14.58 -37.45 -37.23
C LYS A 25 -13.06 -37.26 -37.31
N ILE A 26 -12.53 -36.13 -36.85
CA ILE A 26 -11.08 -35.85 -36.77
C ILE A 26 -10.48 -36.41 -35.46
N ALA A 27 -11.33 -36.92 -34.56
CA ALA A 27 -10.90 -37.54 -33.33
C ALA A 27 -10.23 -38.90 -33.57
N MET A 28 -8.89 -38.85 -33.54
CA MET A 28 -8.01 -39.89 -32.99
C MET A 28 -7.80 -41.17 -33.82
N ARG A 29 -6.81 -41.10 -34.71
CA ARG A 29 -6.00 -42.26 -35.09
C ARG A 29 -4.53 -42.03 -34.74
N ILE A 30 -4.28 -41.64 -33.49
CA ILE A 30 -2.91 -41.46 -32.99
C ILE A 30 -2.40 -42.82 -32.53
N PRO A 31 -1.27 -43.31 -33.07
CA PRO A 31 -0.74 -44.61 -32.69
C PRO A 31 -0.26 -44.59 -31.22
N ARG A 32 -0.48 -45.69 -30.50
CA ARG A 32 -0.27 -45.81 -29.03
C ARG A 32 1.14 -45.41 -28.57
N ASN A 33 2.15 -45.59 -29.43
CA ASN A 33 3.52 -45.20 -29.19
C ASN A 33 3.76 -43.66 -29.22
N LYS A 34 2.94 -42.90 -29.94
CA LYS A 34 2.96 -41.42 -29.93
C LYS A 34 2.16 -40.85 -28.76
N LEU A 35 1.12 -41.57 -28.32
CA LEU A 35 0.36 -41.21 -27.12
C LEU A 35 1.22 -41.31 -25.86
N LEU A 36 2.05 -42.35 -25.76
CA LEU A 36 2.93 -42.59 -24.61
C LEU A 36 4.01 -41.50 -24.50
N GLY A 37 4.59 -41.05 -25.61
CA GLY A 37 5.52 -39.91 -25.63
C GLY A 37 4.86 -38.59 -25.22
N LEU A 38 3.61 -38.35 -25.66
CA LEU A 38 2.86 -37.13 -25.32
C LEU A 38 2.50 -37.08 -23.83
N VAL A 39 2.18 -38.23 -23.21
CA VAL A 39 1.94 -38.34 -21.76
C VAL A 39 3.20 -38.03 -20.95
N VAL A 40 4.38 -38.52 -21.37
CA VAL A 40 5.65 -38.23 -20.69
C VAL A 40 6.01 -36.75 -20.79
N VAL A 41 5.76 -36.10 -21.92
CA VAL A 41 5.97 -34.65 -22.10
C VAL A 41 5.02 -33.83 -21.22
N LEU A 42 3.75 -34.23 -21.11
CA LEU A 42 2.79 -33.57 -20.21
C LEU A 42 3.16 -33.73 -18.73
N LEU A 43 3.62 -34.92 -18.31
CA LEU A 43 4.08 -35.15 -16.93
C LEU A 43 5.33 -34.34 -16.59
N ALA A 44 6.26 -34.17 -17.54
CA ALA A 44 7.45 -33.34 -17.36
C ALA A 44 7.10 -31.84 -17.24
N ALA A 45 6.12 -31.36 -18.02
CA ALA A 45 5.68 -29.97 -17.97
C ALA A 45 4.99 -29.61 -16.63
N MET A 46 4.35 -30.57 -15.96
CA MET A 46 3.71 -30.34 -14.66
C MET A 46 4.70 -30.20 -13.49
N GLN A 47 5.96 -30.61 -13.63
CA GLN A 47 6.96 -30.48 -12.57
C GLN A 47 7.63 -29.10 -12.50
N LEU A 48 7.43 -28.23 -13.50
CA LEU A 48 7.95 -26.86 -13.50
C LEU A 48 7.15 -25.88 -12.61
N SER A 49 6.01 -26.29 -12.05
CA SER A 49 5.16 -25.41 -11.22
C SER A 49 5.45 -25.45 -9.71
N ALA A 50 6.52 -26.12 -9.26
CA ALA A 50 6.77 -26.36 -7.82
C ALA A 50 7.77 -25.40 -7.13
N GLN A 51 8.28 -24.36 -7.81
CA GLN A 51 9.20 -23.37 -7.21
C GLN A 51 8.58 -21.98 -6.96
N GLN A 52 7.30 -21.91 -6.60
CA GLN A 52 6.68 -20.65 -6.12
C GLN A 52 6.29 -20.74 -4.65
N THR A 53 7.29 -20.87 -3.78
CA THR A 53 7.16 -20.50 -2.36
C THR A 53 8.39 -19.73 -1.90
N ALA A 54 8.60 -18.56 -2.50
CA ALA A 54 8.96 -17.40 -1.70
C ALA A 54 7.68 -16.57 -1.59
N PRO A 55 7.32 -16.01 -0.42
CA PRO A 55 6.29 -15.00 -0.39
C PRO A 55 6.80 -13.86 -1.27
N GLU A 56 6.29 -13.75 -2.50
CA GLU A 56 6.27 -12.48 -3.17
C GLU A 56 5.49 -11.57 -2.24
N ASN A 57 6.22 -10.81 -1.42
CA ASN A 57 5.74 -9.57 -0.88
C ASN A 57 5.10 -8.88 -2.07
N SER A 58 3.77 -8.82 -2.09
CA SER A 58 3.01 -8.00 -3.02
C SER A 58 3.61 -6.61 -2.85
N LYS A 59 4.55 -6.26 -3.73
CA LYS A 59 5.10 -4.92 -3.84
C LYS A 59 3.91 -4.13 -4.35
N LYS A 60 3.04 -3.70 -3.43
CA LYS A 60 2.26 -2.50 -3.65
C LYS A 60 3.31 -1.51 -4.12
N GLU A 61 3.19 -1.03 -5.35
CA GLU A 61 3.96 0.12 -5.79
C GLU A 61 3.62 1.23 -4.81
N VAL A 62 4.38 1.31 -3.73
CA VAL A 62 4.33 2.42 -2.81
C VAL A 62 4.95 3.52 -3.63
N ASP A 63 4.11 4.40 -4.16
CA ASP A 63 4.56 5.69 -4.68
C ASP A 63 5.16 6.45 -3.51
N VAL A 64 6.46 6.22 -3.28
CA VAL A 64 7.22 6.89 -2.24
C VAL A 64 7.49 8.29 -2.78
N GLN A 65 6.60 9.22 -2.46
CA GLN A 65 6.86 10.64 -2.66
C GLN A 65 8.10 11.02 -1.85
N ARG A 66 9.21 11.26 -2.56
CA ARG A 66 10.47 11.66 -1.97
C ARG A 66 10.38 13.13 -1.61
N HIS A 67 10.03 13.43 -0.36
CA HIS A 67 10.10 14.79 0.15
C HIS A 67 11.55 15.22 0.32
N THR A 68 11.96 16.25 -0.40
CA THR A 68 13.26 16.89 -0.19
C THR A 68 13.23 17.78 1.05
N VAL A 69 14.36 17.93 1.76
CA VAL A 69 14.46 18.81 2.95
C VAL A 69 14.04 20.25 2.61
N MET A 70 14.22 20.69 1.36
CA MET A 70 13.85 22.03 0.89
C MET A 70 12.33 22.25 0.81
N GLU A 71 11.52 21.20 0.64
CA GLU A 71 10.05 21.32 0.60
C GLU A 71 9.46 21.81 1.93
N GLN A 72 10.17 21.59 3.03
CA GLN A 72 9.76 22.09 4.35
C GLN A 72 9.77 23.62 4.42
N PHE A 73 10.56 24.28 3.56
CA PHE A 73 10.69 25.73 3.50
C PHE A 73 9.93 26.36 2.32
N ALA A 74 9.15 25.57 1.58
CA ALA A 74 8.32 26.09 0.50
C ALA A 74 7.24 27.03 1.05
N SER A 75 6.98 28.14 0.35
CA SER A 75 5.95 29.10 0.75
C SER A 75 4.57 28.46 0.76
N GLU A 76 3.71 28.89 1.69
CA GLU A 76 2.35 28.36 1.83
C GLU A 76 1.52 28.48 0.54
N ASP A 77 1.87 29.45 -0.31
CA ASP A 77 1.18 29.73 -1.56
C ASP A 77 1.35 28.67 -2.64
N LEU A 78 2.38 27.81 -2.53
CA LEU A 78 2.62 26.73 -3.47
C LEU A 78 1.71 25.51 -3.24
N PHE A 79 1.06 25.41 -2.07
CA PHE A 79 0.21 24.28 -1.72
C PHE A 79 -1.24 24.49 -2.16
N THR A 80 -1.92 23.40 -2.51
CA THR A 80 -3.37 23.41 -2.73
C THR A 80 -4.12 23.71 -1.42
N LEU A 81 -5.38 24.17 -1.51
CA LEU A 81 -6.17 24.50 -0.32
C LEU A 81 -6.33 23.32 0.65
N GLU A 82 -6.46 22.09 0.12
CA GLU A 82 -6.60 20.90 0.95
C GLU A 82 -5.29 20.52 1.64
N GLU A 83 -4.14 20.60 0.95
CA GLU A 83 -2.84 20.38 1.57
C GLU A 83 -2.56 21.39 2.68
N ARG A 84 -2.94 22.67 2.50
CA ARG A 84 -2.80 23.69 3.54
C ARG A 84 -3.61 23.33 4.80
N LYS A 85 -4.85 22.84 4.63
CA LYS A 85 -5.67 22.38 5.75
C LYS A 85 -5.03 21.18 6.44
N GLN A 86 -4.56 20.20 5.68
CA GLN A 86 -3.89 19.02 6.23
C GLN A 86 -2.64 19.39 7.02
N LYS A 87 -1.80 20.31 6.52
CA LYS A 87 -0.63 20.81 7.24
C LYS A 87 -1.00 21.50 8.55
N ARG A 88 -2.05 22.32 8.58
CA ARG A 88 -2.55 22.94 9.81
C ARG A 88 -3.04 21.91 10.82
N LEU A 89 -3.79 20.90 10.37
CA LEU A 89 -4.26 19.82 11.22
C LEU A 89 -3.11 18.98 11.78
N ALA A 90 -2.13 18.65 10.93
CA ALA A 90 -0.92 17.94 11.35
C ALA A 90 -0.15 18.73 12.42
N HIS A 91 0.01 20.04 12.21
CA HIS A 91 0.65 20.93 13.18
C HIS A 91 -0.08 20.96 14.53
N LEU A 92 -1.42 21.06 14.52
CA LEU A 92 -2.22 20.98 15.76
C LEU A 92 -2.05 19.63 16.47
N ALA A 93 -2.06 18.53 15.71
CA ALA A 93 -1.87 17.19 16.25
C ALA A 93 -0.48 17.02 16.89
N GLU A 94 0.56 17.64 16.33
CA GLU A 94 1.90 17.67 16.93
C GLU A 94 1.93 18.43 18.25
N ILE A 95 1.33 19.62 18.31
CA ILE A 95 1.23 20.41 19.55
C ILE A 95 0.51 19.60 20.64
N GLU A 96 -0.57 18.90 20.30
CA GLU A 96 -1.29 18.04 21.24
C GLU A 96 -0.42 16.88 21.75
N LYS A 97 0.35 16.25 20.87
CA LYS A 97 1.30 15.20 21.25
C LYS A 97 2.34 15.73 22.24
N LEU A 98 2.93 16.90 21.96
CA LEU A 98 3.91 17.54 22.84
C LEU A 98 3.29 17.89 24.19
N LYS A 99 2.06 18.39 24.21
CA LYS A 99 1.33 18.67 25.45
C LYS A 99 1.11 17.40 26.27
N LYS A 100 0.70 16.30 25.63
CA LYS A 100 0.52 15.00 26.29
C LYS A 100 1.84 14.46 26.84
N ALA A 101 2.93 14.55 26.08
CA ALA A 101 4.26 14.15 26.54
C ALA A 101 4.70 14.98 27.76
N LEU A 102 4.49 16.29 27.73
CA LEU A 102 4.76 17.17 28.87
C LEU A 102 3.91 16.84 30.10
N ASP A 103 2.72 16.26 29.89
CA ASP A 103 1.87 15.81 30.98
C ASP A 103 2.39 14.55 31.67
N THR A 104 3.06 13.65 30.94
CA THR A 104 3.60 12.40 31.45
C THR A 104 4.99 12.52 32.07
N MET A 105 5.75 13.58 31.76
CA MET A 105 7.11 13.77 32.27
C MET A 105 7.13 14.22 33.74
N ASP A 106 8.10 13.73 34.52
CA ASP A 106 8.31 14.15 35.91
C ASP A 106 9.07 15.49 35.97
N ILE A 107 8.33 16.58 35.76
CA ILE A 107 8.86 17.93 35.80
C ILE A 107 8.15 18.77 36.85
N SER A 108 8.91 19.68 37.47
CA SER A 108 8.32 20.63 38.43
C SER A 108 7.17 21.43 37.78
N ARG A 109 6.09 21.66 38.55
CA ARG A 109 4.89 22.39 38.07
C ARG A 109 5.23 23.76 37.49
N ARG A 110 6.25 24.44 38.01
CA ARG A 110 6.71 25.74 37.52
C ARG A 110 7.31 25.64 36.12
N LYS A 111 8.17 24.65 35.86
CA LYS A 111 8.75 24.40 34.53
C LYS A 111 7.64 24.02 33.54
N LYS A 112 6.76 23.10 33.94
CA LYS A 112 5.61 22.68 33.12
C LYS A 112 4.73 23.84 32.65
N ARG A 113 4.37 24.75 33.55
CA ARG A 113 3.58 25.96 33.20
C ARG A 113 4.31 26.88 32.20
N LYS A 114 5.62 27.05 32.36
CA LYS A 114 6.42 27.87 31.42
C LYS A 114 6.47 27.22 30.04
N ILE A 115 6.76 25.93 29.97
CA ILE A 115 6.84 25.19 28.71
C ILE A 115 5.47 25.17 28.02
N LEU A 116 4.37 24.98 28.75
CA LEU A 116 3.01 25.06 28.20
C LEU A 116 2.70 26.44 27.61
N ALA A 117 3.06 27.52 28.31
CA ALA A 117 2.86 28.89 27.81
C ALA A 117 3.69 29.15 26.55
N ASP A 118 4.92 28.66 26.50
CA ASP A 118 5.80 28.78 25.35
C ASP A 118 5.27 27.94 24.16
N LEU A 119 4.73 26.74 24.42
CA LEU A 119 4.13 25.88 23.39
C LEU A 119 2.89 26.49 22.72
N ILE A 120 2.05 27.20 23.47
CA ILE A 120 0.86 27.88 22.93
C ILE A 120 1.26 29.01 21.98
N ASN A 121 2.32 29.76 22.32
CA ASN A 121 2.74 30.92 21.54
C ASN A 121 3.66 30.55 20.37
N LYS A 122 4.66 29.70 20.63
CA LYS A 122 5.75 29.33 19.71
C LYS A 122 6.22 27.89 19.98
N PRO A 123 5.55 26.88 19.38
CA PRO A 123 5.80 25.46 19.68
C PRO A 123 7.22 24.99 19.34
N TYR A 124 7.87 25.59 18.33
CA TYR A 124 9.24 25.25 17.92
C TYR A 124 10.25 26.35 18.30
N SER A 125 10.02 27.07 19.39
CA SER A 125 11.06 27.97 19.89
C SER A 125 12.26 27.17 20.40
N ASP A 126 13.47 27.69 20.21
CA ASP A 126 14.71 27.06 20.69
C ASP A 126 14.63 26.69 22.16
N ARG A 127 13.95 27.52 22.95
CA ARG A 127 13.72 27.30 24.37
C ARG A 127 12.84 26.08 24.66
N VAL A 128 11.78 25.86 23.87
CA VAL A 128 10.93 24.67 24.00
C VAL A 128 11.71 23.44 23.59
N ASN A 129 12.44 23.49 22.46
CA ASN A 129 13.26 22.38 21.99
C ASN A 129 14.34 22.01 23.00
N GLN A 130 15.04 23.00 23.54
CA GLN A 130 16.04 22.81 24.60
C GLN A 130 15.40 22.21 25.85
N ALA A 131 14.26 22.73 26.30
CA ALA A 131 13.57 22.18 27.46
C ALA A 131 13.16 20.71 27.23
N MET A 132 12.63 20.37 26.05
CA MET A 132 12.25 18.98 25.73
C MET A 132 13.48 18.06 25.61
N ALA A 133 14.62 18.57 25.14
CA ALA A 133 15.87 17.82 25.09
C ALA A 133 16.46 17.58 26.50
N GLU A 134 16.48 18.61 27.36
CA GLU A 134 16.99 18.52 28.74
C GLU A 134 16.16 17.60 29.65
N ILE A 135 14.86 17.43 29.35
CA ILE A 135 13.98 16.58 30.17
C ILE A 135 14.19 15.09 29.85
N ASN A 136 14.81 14.75 28.72
CA ASN A 136 15.14 13.37 28.39
C ASN A 136 16.62 13.07 28.72
N PHE A 137 16.84 11.91 29.34
CA PHE A 137 18.13 11.20 29.48
C PHE A 137 19.05 11.60 30.64
N GLU A 138 18.55 11.51 31.88
CA GLU A 138 19.35 10.85 32.92
C GLU A 138 19.10 9.34 32.78
N GLU A 139 19.70 8.73 31.75
CA GLU A 139 19.81 7.27 31.67
C GLU A 139 20.84 6.88 32.74
N GLY A 140 20.39 6.11 33.74
CA GLY A 140 21.16 5.82 34.95
C GLY A 140 22.50 5.15 34.66
N ASP A 141 23.57 5.95 34.65
CA ASP A 141 24.94 5.50 34.87
C ASP A 141 25.16 5.15 36.35
N GLU A 142 24.28 4.32 36.94
CA GLU A 142 24.57 3.59 38.19
C GLU A 142 24.96 2.16 37.81
N ILE A 143 26.19 2.00 37.33
CA ILE A 143 26.83 0.70 37.25
C ILE A 143 27.02 0.23 38.70
N ILE A 144 26.11 -0.63 39.15
CA ILE A 144 26.28 -1.43 40.37
C ILE A 144 27.56 -2.25 40.17
N LYS A 145 28.62 -1.88 40.90
CA LYS A 145 29.82 -2.70 41.05
C LYS A 145 29.53 -3.73 42.13
N ASP A 146 29.06 -4.90 41.71
CA ASP A 146 29.10 -6.12 42.52
C ASP A 146 30.43 -6.87 42.25
#